data_AF-A0A1X7SL69-F1
#
_entry.id   AF-A0A1X7SL69-F1
#
_cell.length_a   1.000
_cell.length_b   1.000
_cell.length_c   1.000
_cell.angle_alpha   90.00
_cell.angle_beta   90.00
_cell.angle_gamma   90.00
#
_symmetry.space_group_name_H-M   'P 1'
#
loop_
_entity.id
_entity.type
_entity.pdbx_description
1 polymer ?
#
loop_
_entity_poly.entity_id
_entity_poly.type
_entity_poly.pdbx_seq_one_letter_code
_entity_poly.pdbx_strand_id
1 'polypeptide(L)'
;VHMFSYQCSQLSTPESVIEVFNTAKSFQKKQDLTNYVSVVVLDEVGLAEDSPNLPLKALHPLLEDGTEGADNSDQIIDREERVAFIGISNWALDPAKMNRGVMVTRGDPDEKELELSA
;
A
#
# COMPACT_ATOMS: atom_id res chain seq x y z
N VAL A 1 12.14 9.50 6.31
CA VAL A 1 11.11 8.48 6.00
C VAL A 1 10.23 8.30 7.22
N HIS A 2 8.91 8.23 7.06
CA HIS A 2 7.97 7.90 8.13
C HIS A 2 6.90 6.95 7.62
N MET A 3 6.48 6.02 8.47
CA MET A 3 5.60 4.93 8.10
C MET A 3 4.22 5.10 8.73
N PHE A 4 3.19 4.90 7.92
CA PHE A 4 1.79 4.86 8.30
C PHE A 4 1.28 3.43 8.09
N SER A 5 1.15 2.68 9.18
CA SER A 5 0.70 1.29 9.13
C SER A 5 -0.83 1.19 9.19
N TYR A 6 -1.41 0.31 8.38
CA TYR A 6 -2.81 -0.06 8.43
C TYR A 6 -2.92 -1.59 8.39
N GLN A 7 -3.64 -2.15 9.36
CA GLN A 7 -3.92 -3.58 9.41
C GLN A 7 -5.14 -3.89 8.54
N CYS A 8 -4.93 -4.61 7.45
CA CYS A 8 -6.01 -5.11 6.62
C CYS A 8 -6.75 -6.29 7.29
N SER A 9 -8.04 -6.37 7.01
CA SER A 9 -8.92 -7.45 7.45
C SER A 9 -10.07 -7.62 6.46
N GLN A 10 -10.87 -8.68 6.63
CA GLN A 10 -12.08 -8.89 5.82
C GLN A 10 -13.12 -7.76 5.98
N LEU A 11 -13.05 -7.01 7.09
CA LEU A 11 -13.93 -5.87 7.38
C LEU A 11 -13.37 -4.54 6.86
N SER A 12 -12.15 -4.53 6.31
CA SER A 12 -11.56 -3.32 5.77
C SER A 12 -12.44 -2.71 4.68
N THR A 13 -12.59 -1.39 4.72
CA THR A 13 -13.38 -0.64 3.73
C THR A 13 -12.45 0.24 2.88
N PRO A 14 -12.82 0.54 1.63
CA PRO A 14 -12.09 1.47 0.77
C PRO A 14 -11.78 2.81 1.46
N GLU A 15 -12.74 3.36 2.19
CA GLU A 15 -12.64 4.67 2.85
C GLU A 15 -11.54 4.67 3.91
N SER A 16 -11.46 3.59 4.71
CA SER A 16 -10.44 3.46 5.74
C SER A 16 -9.02 3.38 5.18
N VAL A 17 -8.85 2.77 3.99
CA VAL A 17 -7.56 2.73 3.29
C VAL A 17 -7.22 4.14 2.77
N ILE A 18 -8.18 4.82 2.13
CA ILE A 18 -8.01 6.18 1.62
C ILE A 18 -7.63 7.15 2.75
N GLU A 19 -8.24 7.04 3.92
CA GLU A 19 -7.95 7.90 5.07
C GLU A 19 -6.48 7.83 5.51
N VAL A 20 -5.89 6.64 5.50
CA VAL A 20 -4.47 6.46 5.84
C VAL A 20 -3.57 7.10 4.79
N PHE A 21 -3.89 6.94 3.51
CA PHE A 21 -3.16 7.62 2.43
C PHE A 21 -3.27 9.15 2.52
N ASN A 22 -4.46 9.67 2.82
CA ASN A 22 -4.68 11.11 3.00
C ASN A 22 -3.92 11.66 4.20
N THR A 23 -3.85 10.89 5.30
CA THR A 23 -3.05 11.22 6.48
C THR A 23 -1.57 11.28 6.13
N ALA A 24 -1.07 10.26 5.41
CA ALA A 24 0.33 10.18 4.97
C ALA A 24 0.71 11.32 4.01
N LYS A 25 -0.17 11.66 3.07
CA LYS A 25 -0.03 12.78 2.13
C LYS A 25 -0.01 14.12 2.86
N SER A 26 -0.97 14.34 3.75
CA SER A 26 -1.06 15.57 4.56
C SER A 26 0.16 15.76 5.46
N PHE A 27 0.76 14.67 5.93
CA PHE A 27 2.01 14.70 6.67
C PHE A 27 3.19 15.07 5.77
N GLN A 28 3.31 14.42 4.60
CA GLN A 28 4.39 14.65 3.64
C GLN A 28 4.42 16.10 3.14
N LYS A 29 3.25 16.70 2.87
CA LYS A 29 3.11 18.11 2.44
C LYS A 29 3.71 19.15 3.39
N LYS A 30 3.91 18.79 4.66
CA LYS A 30 4.49 19.67 5.69
C LYS A 30 6.01 19.53 5.82
N GLN A 31 6.62 18.66 5.01
CA GLN A 31 8.03 18.27 5.11
C GLN A 31 8.81 18.70 3.86
N ASP A 32 10.14 18.66 3.95
CA ASP A 32 11.04 18.85 2.81
C ASP A 32 11.09 17.58 1.94
N LEU A 33 10.41 17.64 0.78
CA LEU A 33 10.26 16.52 -0.16
C LEU A 33 11.60 16.02 -0.74
N THR A 34 12.68 16.80 -0.65
CA THR A 34 14.01 16.37 -1.12
C THR A 34 14.65 15.33 -0.19
N ASN A 35 14.31 15.35 1.10
CA ASN A 35 14.90 14.50 2.12
C ASN A 35 13.86 13.62 2.85
N TYR A 36 12.59 13.73 2.45
CA TYR A 36 11.49 13.15 3.19
C TYR A 36 10.47 12.47 2.27
N VAL A 37 10.03 11.28 2.69
CA VAL A 37 8.92 10.55 2.06
C VAL A 37 8.09 9.86 3.15
N SER A 38 6.77 9.92 3.00
CA SER A 38 5.81 9.12 3.76
C SER A 38 5.58 7.79 3.06
N VAL A 39 5.48 6.72 3.82
CA VAL A 39 5.24 5.36 3.33
C VAL A 39 4.00 4.81 4.00
N VAL A 40 3.01 4.37 3.24
CA VAL A 40 1.88 3.58 3.76
C VAL A 40 2.26 2.11 3.73
N VAL A 41 2.10 1.44 4.86
CA VAL A 41 2.33 0.00 5.03
C VAL A 41 0.97 -0.66 5.26
N LEU A 42 0.50 -1.44 4.29
CA LEU A 42 -0.68 -2.28 4.47
C LEU A 42 -0.24 -3.67 4.91
N ASP A 43 -0.57 -4.02 6.14
CA ASP A 43 -0.24 -5.33 6.72
C ASP A 43 -1.44 -6.28 6.56
N GLU A 44 -1.18 -7.56 6.33
CA GLU A 44 -2.17 -8.58 5.96
C GLU A 44 -3.05 -8.20 4.74
N VAL A 45 -2.46 -7.57 3.71
CA VAL A 45 -3.20 -7.03 2.56
C VAL A 45 -4.00 -8.08 1.78
N GLY A 46 -3.62 -9.36 1.86
CA GLY A 46 -4.38 -10.46 1.24
C GLY A 46 -5.72 -10.73 1.92
N LEU A 47 -5.88 -10.42 3.22
CA LEU A 47 -7.20 -10.53 3.89
C LEU A 47 -8.21 -9.50 3.36
N ALA A 48 -7.71 -8.35 2.90
CA ALA A 48 -8.53 -7.29 2.30
C ALA A 48 -8.98 -7.63 0.86
N GLU A 49 -8.33 -8.59 0.20
CA GLU A 49 -8.75 -9.08 -1.12
C GLU A 49 -10.08 -9.85 -1.05
N ASP A 50 -10.26 -10.67 -0.01
CA ASP A 50 -11.48 -11.44 0.21
C ASP A 50 -12.63 -10.61 0.82
N SER A 51 -12.39 -9.32 1.06
CA SER A 51 -13.43 -8.45 1.62
C SER A 51 -14.55 -8.17 0.61
N PRO A 52 -15.83 -8.24 1.02
CA PRO A 52 -16.95 -7.86 0.17
C PRO A 52 -16.94 -6.37 -0.22
N ASN A 53 -16.21 -5.53 0.52
CA ASN A 53 -16.12 -4.09 0.30
C ASN A 53 -15.07 -3.71 -0.76
N LEU A 54 -14.28 -4.67 -1.25
CA LEU A 54 -13.24 -4.46 -2.28
C LEU A 54 -12.29 -3.26 -1.99
N PRO A 55 -11.71 -3.17 -0.78
CA PRO A 55 -10.86 -2.05 -0.35
C PRO A 55 -9.66 -1.81 -1.28
N LEU A 56 -9.12 -2.87 -1.89
CA LEU A 56 -7.95 -2.76 -2.78
C LEU A 56 -8.26 -2.03 -4.09
N LYS A 57 -9.53 -1.91 -4.49
CA LYS A 57 -9.92 -1.12 -5.68
C LYS A 57 -9.61 0.37 -5.49
N ALA A 58 -9.67 0.87 -4.24
CA ALA A 58 -9.30 2.25 -3.93
C ALA A 58 -7.79 2.52 -4.10
N LEU A 59 -6.95 1.48 -4.12
CA LEU A 59 -5.52 1.65 -4.36
C LEU A 59 -5.20 1.97 -5.82
N HIS A 60 -6.06 1.62 -6.79
CA HIS A 60 -5.72 1.81 -8.21
C HIS A 60 -5.45 3.27 -8.56
N PRO A 61 -6.33 4.24 -8.24
CA PRO A 61 -6.05 5.64 -8.57
C PRO A 61 -4.90 6.22 -7.73
N LEU A 62 -4.78 5.78 -6.47
CA LEU A 62 -3.72 6.22 -5.55
C LEU A 62 -2.32 5.80 -6.03
N LEU A 63 -2.21 4.66 -6.70
CA LEU A 63 -0.94 4.06 -7.12
C LEU A 63 -0.62 4.26 -8.62
N GLU A 64 -1.61 4.18 -9.52
CA GLU A 64 -1.40 4.30 -10.98
C GLU A 64 -1.38 5.77 -11.41
N ASP A 65 -2.50 6.45 -11.26
CA ASP A 65 -2.66 7.81 -11.79
C ASP A 65 -1.98 8.84 -10.87
N GLY A 66 -1.80 8.47 -9.59
CA GLY A 66 -1.46 9.42 -8.54
C GLY A 66 -2.54 10.49 -8.49
N THR A 67 -3.80 10.09 -8.41
CA THR A 67 -4.95 10.99 -8.22
C THR A 67 -5.52 10.73 -6.82
N GLU A 68 -6.35 11.64 -6.29
CA GLU A 68 -6.85 11.51 -4.89
C GLU A 68 -7.81 10.33 -4.67
N GLY A 69 -8.20 9.61 -5.73
CA GLY A 69 -9.07 8.44 -5.66
C GLY A 69 -10.55 8.77 -5.56
N ALA A 70 -11.35 7.91 -6.22
CA ALA A 70 -12.82 7.88 -6.30
C ALA A 70 -13.57 9.09 -6.89
N ASP A 71 -12.96 10.27 -6.90
CA ASP A 71 -13.62 11.50 -7.31
C ASP A 71 -13.16 11.84 -8.73
N ASN A 72 -14.08 12.05 -9.68
CA ASN A 72 -13.81 12.45 -11.07
C ASN A 72 -13.18 13.87 -11.20
N SER A 73 -12.42 14.32 -10.21
CA SER A 73 -11.51 15.43 -10.36
C SER A 73 -10.20 14.87 -10.92
N ASP A 74 -9.90 15.17 -12.18
CA ASP A 74 -8.63 14.89 -12.86
C ASP A 74 -7.44 15.67 -12.23
N GLN A 75 -7.35 15.72 -10.89
CA GLN A 75 -6.25 16.33 -10.18
C GLN A 75 -5.09 15.35 -10.11
N ILE A 76 -4.16 15.51 -11.05
CA ILE A 76 -2.88 14.81 -11.08
C ILE A 76 -2.08 15.28 -9.86
N ILE A 77 -1.73 14.34 -8.97
CA ILE A 77 -0.81 14.60 -7.86
C ILE A 77 0.61 14.62 -8.45
N ASP A 78 1.30 15.73 -8.23
CA ASP A 78 2.70 15.89 -8.57
C ASP A 78 3.52 14.73 -8.00
N ARG A 79 4.51 14.24 -8.75
CA ARG A 79 5.29 13.06 -8.36
C ARG A 79 5.90 13.18 -6.96
N GLU A 80 6.26 14.40 -6.55
CA GLU A 80 6.86 14.72 -5.26
C GLU A 80 5.85 14.68 -4.11
N GLU A 81 4.56 14.84 -4.40
CA GLU A 81 3.46 14.74 -3.43
C GLU A 81 2.90 13.31 -3.29
N ARG A 82 3.40 12.36 -4.08
CA ARG A 82 2.98 10.96 -4.02
C ARG A 82 3.54 10.28 -2.78
N VAL A 83 2.71 9.46 -2.17
CA VAL A 83 3.06 8.67 -0.99
C VAL A 83 3.53 7.29 -1.44
N ALA A 84 4.61 6.80 -0.85
CA ALA A 84 5.12 5.46 -1.15
C ALA A 84 4.25 4.38 -0.48
N PHE A 85 4.30 3.16 -0.99
CA PHE A 85 3.46 2.06 -0.54
C PHE A 85 4.24 0.76 -0.38
N ILE A 86 3.95 0.01 0.69
CA ILE A 86 4.41 -1.35 0.92
C ILE A 86 3.21 -2.20 1.35
N GLY A 87 2.96 -3.30 0.65
CA GLY A 87 1.98 -4.30 1.04
C GLY A 87 2.69 -5.54 1.60
N ILE A 88 2.29 -6.00 2.78
CA ILE A 88 2.79 -7.21 3.44
C ILE A 88 1.61 -8.17 3.60
N SER A 89 1.82 -9.44 3.28
CA SER A 89 0.76 -10.45 3.39
C SER A 89 1.36 -11.84 3.50
N ASN A 90 0.77 -12.65 4.37
CA ASN A 90 0.99 -14.10 4.39
C ASN A 90 0.07 -14.83 3.38
N TRP A 91 -1.01 -14.17 2.95
CA TRP A 91 -1.95 -14.68 1.96
C TRP A 91 -1.55 -14.25 0.55
N ALA A 92 -1.75 -15.14 -0.42
CA ALA A 92 -1.51 -14.83 -1.82
C ALA A 92 -2.45 -13.71 -2.28
N LEU A 93 -1.92 -12.80 -3.10
CA LEU A 93 -2.71 -11.77 -3.77
C LEU A 93 -2.89 -12.13 -5.24
N ASP A 94 -4.01 -11.71 -5.84
CA ASP A 94 -4.21 -11.84 -7.28
C ASP A 94 -3.09 -11.12 -8.06
N PRO A 95 -2.31 -11.84 -8.90
CA PRO A 95 -1.25 -11.25 -9.71
C PRO A 95 -1.70 -10.07 -10.57
N ALA A 96 -2.98 -10.04 -11.00
CA ALA A 96 -3.51 -8.92 -11.78
C ALA A 96 -3.54 -7.60 -10.99
N LYS A 97 -3.66 -7.66 -9.66
CA LYS A 97 -3.58 -6.48 -8.77
C LYS A 97 -2.14 -6.04 -8.53
N MET A 98 -1.20 -6.98 -8.64
CA MET A 98 0.22 -6.82 -8.35
C MET A 98 1.07 -6.34 -9.54
N ASN A 99 0.50 -6.29 -10.76
CA ASN A 99 1.15 -5.71 -11.95
C ASN A 99 1.54 -4.21 -11.78
N ARG A 100 1.08 -3.56 -10.70
CA ARG A 100 1.30 -2.15 -10.38
C ARG A 100 2.57 -1.88 -9.56
N GLY A 101 3.29 -2.93 -9.15
CA GLY A 101 4.47 -2.80 -8.31
C GLY A 101 5.43 -3.97 -8.45
N VAL A 102 6.37 -4.04 -7.52
CA VAL A 102 7.31 -5.17 -7.40
C VAL A 102 6.76 -6.12 -6.35
N MET A 103 6.41 -7.33 -6.77
CA MET A 103 5.99 -8.41 -5.86
C MET A 103 7.18 -9.31 -5.55
N VAL A 104 7.44 -9.50 -4.25
CA VAL A 104 8.43 -10.47 -3.77
C VAL A 104 7.68 -11.53 -2.97
N THR A 105 7.80 -12.78 -3.39
CA THR A 105 7.25 -13.94 -2.68
C THR A 105 8.40 -14.81 -2.20
N ARG A 106 8.24 -15.42 -1.03
CA ARG A 106 9.14 -16.44 -0.49
C ARG A 106 8.31 -17.61 -0.03
N GLY A 107 8.80 -18.82 -0.31
CA GLY A 107 8.28 -20.03 0.30
C GLY A 107 8.92 -20.28 1.67
N ASP A 108 8.72 -21.48 2.19
CA ASP A 108 9.42 -21.92 3.39
C ASP A 108 10.94 -21.97 3.14
N PRO A 109 11.77 -21.51 4.11
CA PRO A 109 13.22 -21.56 3.98
C PRO A 109 13.71 -23.02 3.94
N ASP A 110 14.76 -23.27 3.15
CA ASP A 110 15.39 -24.59 3.12
C ASP A 110 16.29 -24.84 4.35
N GLU A 111 16.74 -26.09 4.54
CA GLU A 111 17.58 -26.48 5.69
C GLU A 111 18.86 -25.62 5.79
N LYS A 112 19.45 -25.23 4.66
CA LYS A 112 20.67 -24.40 4.66
C LYS A 112 20.35 -22.96 5.03
N GLU A 113 19.24 -22.40 4.54
CA GLU A 113 18.76 -21.07 4.90
C GLU A 113 18.42 -21.00 6.39
N LEU A 114 17.87 -22.07 6.96
CA LEU A 114 17.62 -22.21 8.40
C LEU A 114 18.93 -22.29 9.20
N GLU A 115 19.88 -23.13 8.78
CA GLU A 115 21.21 -23.23 9.43
C GLU A 115 21.98 -21.91 9.40
N LEU A 116 21.89 -21.14 8.31
CA LEU A 116 22.52 -19.83 8.18
C LEU A 116 21.87 -18.73 9.05
N SER A 117 20.59 -18.91 9.40
CA SER A 117 19.81 -17.93 10.18
C SER A 117 19.82 -18.18 11.69
N ALA A 118 20.39 -19.31 12.14
CA ALA A 118 20.51 -19.73 13.54
C ALA A 118 21.69 -19.06 14.27
#